data_AF-A0AAX3P5N4-F1
#
_entry.id   AF-A0AAX3P5N4-F1
#
_cell.length_a   1.000
_cell.length_b   1.000
_cell.length_c   1.000
_cell.angle_alpha   90.00
_cell.angle_beta   90.00
_cell.angle_gamma   90.00
#
_symmetry.space_group_name_H-M   'P 1'
#
loop_
_entity.id
_entity.type
_entity.pdbx_description
1 polymer ?
#
loop_
_entity_poly.entity_id
_entity_poly.type
_entity_poly.pdbx_seq_one_letter_code
_entity_poly.pdbx_strand_id
1 'polypeptide(L)'
;MAKSIVIDNLNRMSYNSTDPEYTCTPEDAETGILTSNILSELREHYSRGVFCFSKDGKNMLMWSHYGDEHKGICIGYSNDRKPTPNIRPVIYGKYGVIKTSSLYKAFVKNDKDEQTTIENEILLKKSSAWRYEKEYRLISSTGLQDSPLKLEEITFGLRCPDEVRHTIIKMMEGRRQEIKYYEMVLTHKSANLIKSPYNGNSEWSINFPQVARSAVEIFGETDIDC
;
A
#
# COMPACT_ATOMS: atom_id res chain seq x y z
N MET A 1 -32.56 -14.74 26.89
CA MET A 1 -31.72 -15.59 26.04
C MET A 1 -30.34 -14.96 25.78
N ALA A 2 -30.23 -13.74 25.25
CA ALA A 2 -28.92 -13.10 25.04
C ALA A 2 -28.10 -12.87 26.34
N LYS A 3 -28.74 -12.40 27.42
CA LYS A 3 -28.06 -12.13 28.71
C LYS A 3 -27.45 -13.39 29.36
N SER A 4 -28.10 -14.55 29.23
CA SER A 4 -27.58 -15.81 29.79
C SER A 4 -26.35 -16.31 29.03
N ILE A 5 -26.33 -16.15 27.70
CA ILE A 5 -25.18 -16.50 26.85
C ILE A 5 -23.95 -15.64 27.21
N VAL A 6 -24.16 -14.34 27.44
CA VAL A 6 -23.07 -13.43 27.83
C VAL A 6 -22.49 -13.82 29.19
N ILE A 7 -23.36 -14.11 30.18
CA ILE A 7 -22.91 -14.54 31.51
C ILE A 7 -22.12 -15.85 31.43
N ASP A 8 -22.59 -16.82 30.65
CA ASP A 8 -21.92 -18.10 30.47
C ASP A 8 -20.53 -17.93 29.82
N ASN A 9 -20.43 -17.08 28.80
CA ASN A 9 -19.15 -16.74 28.18
C ASN A 9 -18.19 -16.08 29.16
N LEU A 10 -18.65 -15.13 29.99
CA LEU A 10 -17.81 -14.49 31.00
C LEU A 10 -17.32 -15.50 32.04
N ASN A 11 -18.19 -16.40 32.51
CA ASN A 11 -17.82 -17.46 33.44
C ASN A 11 -16.77 -18.40 32.83
N ARG A 12 -16.91 -18.75 31.55
CA ARG A 12 -15.95 -19.57 30.82
C ARG A 12 -14.59 -18.87 30.69
N MET A 13 -14.58 -17.57 30.40
CA MET A 13 -13.33 -16.79 30.34
C MET A 13 -12.63 -16.73 31.71
N SER A 14 -13.40 -16.52 32.78
CA SER A 14 -12.89 -16.50 34.15
C SER A 14 -12.38 -17.87 34.62
N TYR A 15 -13.03 -18.96 34.20
CA TYR A 15 -12.50 -20.31 34.43
C TYR A 15 -11.17 -20.51 33.69
N ASN A 16 -11.12 -20.18 32.40
CA ASN A 16 -9.93 -20.36 31.57
C ASN A 16 -8.74 -19.52 32.02
N SER A 17 -8.95 -18.38 32.69
CA SER A 17 -7.84 -17.56 33.21
C SER A 17 -7.08 -18.21 34.37
N THR A 18 -7.64 -19.28 34.95
CA THR A 18 -7.00 -20.05 36.03
C THR A 18 -6.15 -21.23 35.53
N ASP A 19 -5.89 -21.31 34.22
CA ASP A 19 -5.08 -22.36 33.62
C ASP A 19 -3.65 -22.39 34.25
N PRO A 20 -3.23 -23.52 34.84
CA PRO A 20 -1.92 -23.63 35.49
C PRO A 20 -0.74 -23.54 34.51
N GLU A 21 -0.95 -23.63 33.20
CA GLU A 21 0.09 -23.43 32.19
C GLU A 21 0.48 -21.95 32.02
N TYR A 22 -0.35 -21.02 32.47
CA TYR A 22 -0.04 -19.59 32.39
C TYR A 22 1.07 -19.20 33.37
N THR A 23 1.99 -18.37 32.86
CA THR A 23 3.11 -17.81 33.63
C THR A 23 2.81 -16.44 34.25
N CYS A 24 1.60 -15.91 34.02
CA CYS A 24 1.11 -14.63 34.53
C CYS A 24 0.07 -14.81 35.65
N THR A 25 -0.40 -13.71 36.25
CA THR A 25 -1.45 -13.78 37.26
C THR A 25 -2.80 -14.12 36.62
N PRO A 26 -3.74 -14.75 37.35
CA PRO A 26 -5.09 -15.00 36.83
C PRO A 26 -5.83 -13.75 36.35
N GLU A 27 -5.60 -12.60 36.99
CA GLU A 27 -6.18 -11.31 36.59
C GLU A 27 -5.61 -10.82 35.25
N ASP A 28 -4.30 -10.96 35.04
CA ASP A 28 -3.65 -10.64 33.76
C ASP A 28 -4.15 -11.58 32.65
N ALA A 29 -4.27 -12.88 32.95
CA ALA A 29 -4.80 -13.87 32.02
C ALA A 29 -6.25 -13.56 31.63
N GLU A 30 -7.12 -13.24 32.59
CA GLU A 30 -8.51 -12.87 32.35
C GLU A 30 -8.61 -11.61 31.49
N THR A 31 -7.81 -10.59 31.79
CA THR A 31 -7.72 -9.36 31.00
C THR A 31 -7.26 -9.64 29.57
N GLY A 32 -6.27 -10.52 29.40
CA GLY A 32 -5.78 -10.94 28.09
C GLY A 32 -6.84 -11.67 27.27
N ILE A 33 -7.54 -12.63 27.88
CA ILE A 33 -8.64 -13.37 27.25
C ILE A 33 -9.77 -12.43 26.84
N LEU A 34 -10.20 -11.54 27.73
CA LEU A 34 -11.26 -10.57 27.45
C LEU A 34 -10.86 -9.64 26.30
N THR A 35 -9.64 -9.12 26.33
CA THR A 35 -9.10 -8.26 25.27
C THR A 35 -9.08 -8.99 23.93
N SER A 36 -8.64 -10.25 23.90
CA SER A 36 -8.60 -11.07 22.70
C SER A 36 -9.99 -11.29 22.10
N ASN A 37 -11.01 -11.55 22.93
CA ASN A 37 -12.39 -11.71 22.48
C ASN A 37 -12.96 -10.40 21.93
N ILE A 38 -12.74 -9.27 22.62
CA ILE A 38 -13.15 -7.95 22.11
C ILE A 38 -12.49 -7.67 20.75
N LEU A 39 -11.20 -7.94 20.61
CA LEU A 39 -10.48 -7.74 19.35
C LEU A 39 -11.00 -8.65 18.23
N SER A 40 -11.38 -9.89 18.55
CA SER A 40 -11.94 -10.84 17.59
C SER A 40 -13.29 -10.36 17.08
N GLU A 41 -14.18 -9.96 17.99
CA GLU A 41 -15.48 -9.39 17.64
C GLU A 41 -15.32 -8.14 16.77
N LEU A 42 -14.42 -7.22 17.16
CA LEU A 42 -14.14 -6.02 16.36
C LEU A 42 -13.67 -6.38 14.95
N ARG A 43 -12.81 -7.38 14.79
CA ARG A 43 -12.30 -7.81 13.47
C ARG A 43 -13.40 -8.39 12.58
N GLU A 44 -14.31 -9.18 13.15
CA GLU A 44 -15.42 -9.79 12.40
C GLU A 44 -16.36 -8.75 11.80
N HIS A 45 -16.61 -7.66 12.53
CA HIS A 45 -17.49 -6.57 12.08
C HIS A 45 -16.77 -5.46 11.31
N TYR A 46 -15.45 -5.53 11.19
CA TYR A 46 -14.65 -4.47 10.58
C TYR A 46 -14.17 -4.85 9.16
N SER A 47 -14.99 -4.53 8.16
CA SER A 47 -14.66 -4.72 6.74
C SER A 47 -14.23 -3.40 6.09
N ARG A 48 -12.93 -3.09 6.15
CA ARG A 48 -12.34 -1.90 5.50
C ARG A 48 -11.09 -2.27 4.73
N GLY A 49 -10.99 -1.75 3.50
CA GLY A 49 -9.80 -1.83 2.67
C GLY A 49 -8.91 -0.62 2.90
N VAL A 50 -7.60 -0.85 2.99
CA VAL A 50 -6.59 0.21 3.12
C VAL A 50 -5.66 0.15 1.92
N PHE A 51 -5.60 1.23 1.15
CA PHE A 51 -4.63 1.41 0.08
C PHE A 51 -3.56 2.41 0.54
N CYS A 52 -2.32 1.95 0.63
CA CYS A 52 -1.20 2.72 1.14
C CYS A 52 -0.38 3.34 0.00
N PHE A 53 0.04 4.59 0.20
CA PHE A 53 0.90 5.36 -0.69
C PHE A 53 2.09 5.90 0.08
N SER A 54 3.14 6.30 -0.64
CA SER A 54 4.20 7.15 -0.11
C SER A 54 4.18 8.49 -0.84
N LYS A 55 4.42 9.58 -0.11
CA LYS A 55 4.66 10.90 -0.71
C LYS A 55 6.04 10.99 -1.38
N ASP A 56 6.92 10.01 -1.19
CA ASP A 56 8.32 10.06 -1.62
C ASP A 56 8.75 8.80 -2.38
N GLY A 57 8.52 8.82 -3.69
CA GLY A 57 8.95 7.76 -4.61
C GLY A 57 10.46 7.66 -4.83
N LYS A 58 11.29 8.47 -4.13
CA LYS A 58 12.76 8.45 -4.24
C LYS A 58 13.43 7.79 -3.05
N ASN A 59 12.68 7.40 -2.02
CA ASN A 59 13.24 6.84 -0.80
C ASN A 59 13.89 5.47 -1.08
N MET A 60 15.20 5.38 -0.84
CA MET A 60 15.98 4.16 -1.10
C MET A 60 15.50 2.95 -0.28
N LEU A 61 15.11 3.14 0.99
CA LEU A 61 14.58 2.06 1.82
C LEU A 61 13.24 1.55 1.29
N MET A 62 12.39 2.43 0.77
CA MET A 62 11.13 2.04 0.14
C MET A 62 11.37 1.14 -1.07
N TRP A 63 12.34 1.49 -1.92
CA TRP A 63 12.72 0.68 -3.06
C TRP A 63 13.33 -0.68 -2.66
N SER A 64 14.09 -0.71 -1.57
CA SER A 64 14.62 -1.97 -1.02
C SER A 64 13.52 -2.89 -0.49
N HIS A 65 12.53 -2.35 0.24
CA HIS A 65 11.49 -3.15 0.90
C HIS A 65 10.32 -3.51 -0.01
N TYR A 66 9.83 -2.56 -0.81
CA TYR A 66 8.59 -2.70 -1.58
C TYR A 66 8.83 -2.73 -3.10
N GLY A 67 10.02 -2.34 -3.55
CA GLY A 67 10.37 -2.31 -4.97
C GLY A 67 11.10 -3.56 -5.46
N ASP A 68 10.85 -4.73 -4.85
CA ASP A 68 11.58 -5.98 -5.13
C ASP A 68 13.10 -5.77 -5.19
N GLU A 69 13.64 -5.17 -4.13
CA GLU A 69 15.03 -4.73 -4.07
C GLU A 69 15.44 -3.89 -5.30
N HIS A 70 14.71 -2.83 -5.62
CA HIS A 70 14.96 -1.96 -6.78
C HIS A 70 14.74 -2.60 -8.17
N LYS A 71 14.18 -3.81 -8.30
CA LYS A 71 13.83 -4.43 -9.60
C LYS A 71 12.41 -4.09 -10.06
N GLY A 72 11.55 -3.68 -9.14
CA GLY A 72 10.15 -3.38 -9.38
C GLY A 72 9.91 -1.99 -9.99
N ILE A 73 8.67 -1.54 -9.82
CA ILE A 73 8.19 -0.24 -10.30
C ILE A 73 7.54 0.55 -9.17
N CYS A 74 7.48 1.86 -9.33
CA CYS A 74 6.71 2.77 -8.49
C CYS A 74 5.65 3.46 -9.35
N ILE A 75 4.40 3.39 -8.91
CA ILE A 75 3.24 3.94 -9.61
C ILE A 75 2.85 5.25 -8.94
N GLY A 76 2.95 6.36 -9.66
CA GLY A 76 2.61 7.69 -9.16
C GLY A 76 1.18 8.09 -9.54
N TYR A 77 0.43 8.52 -8.53
CA TYR A 77 -0.96 8.95 -8.68
C TYR A 77 -1.10 10.44 -8.39
N SER A 78 -1.97 11.09 -9.17
CA SER A 78 -2.47 12.42 -8.89
C SER A 78 -3.79 12.34 -8.12
N ASN A 79 -3.95 13.26 -7.17
CA ASN A 79 -5.22 13.48 -6.46
C ASN A 79 -6.13 14.48 -7.19
N ASP A 80 -5.74 14.95 -8.39
CA ASP A 80 -6.52 15.87 -9.22
C ASP A 80 -7.68 15.12 -9.92
N ARG A 81 -8.71 14.83 -9.13
CA ARG A 81 -9.97 14.18 -9.53
C ARG A 81 -11.15 14.88 -8.85
N LYS A 82 -12.33 14.72 -9.45
CA LYS A 82 -13.61 15.18 -8.91
C LYS A 82 -14.58 13.99 -8.84
N PRO A 83 -15.08 13.61 -7.65
CA PRO A 83 -14.70 14.14 -6.33
C PRO A 83 -13.23 13.83 -6.00
N THR A 84 -12.63 14.66 -5.14
CA THR A 84 -11.25 14.45 -4.70
C THR A 84 -11.17 13.22 -3.79
N PRO A 85 -10.29 12.25 -4.09
CA PRO A 85 -10.08 11.09 -3.24
C PRO A 85 -9.70 11.49 -1.82
N ASN A 86 -10.36 10.85 -0.83
CA ASN A 86 -10.09 11.06 0.59
C ASN A 86 -8.84 10.29 1.04
N ILE A 87 -7.67 10.81 0.67
CA ILE A 87 -6.37 10.26 1.02
C ILE A 87 -5.86 11.00 2.26
N ARG A 88 -5.51 10.26 3.32
CA ARG A 88 -5.17 10.83 4.63
C ARG A 88 -3.73 10.48 5.03
N PRO A 89 -2.97 11.42 5.63
CA PRO A 89 -1.62 11.12 6.10
C PRO A 89 -1.65 10.16 7.29
N VAL A 90 -0.66 9.28 7.37
CA VAL A 90 -0.40 8.48 8.57
C VAL A 90 0.24 9.35 9.65
N ILE A 91 -0.26 9.20 10.88
CA ILE A 91 0.24 9.84 12.09
C ILE A 91 1.25 8.88 12.74
N TYR A 92 2.51 9.31 12.76
CA TYR A 92 3.59 8.52 13.35
C TYR A 92 3.73 8.79 14.84
N GLY A 93 3.70 7.74 15.64
CA GLY A 93 3.81 7.88 17.09
C GLY A 93 3.51 6.62 17.86
N LYS A 94 3.21 6.80 19.15
CA LYS A 94 2.65 5.75 19.98
C LYS A 94 1.20 5.50 19.58
N TYR A 95 0.81 4.23 19.53
CA TYR A 95 -0.60 3.87 19.49
C TYR A 95 -1.28 4.44 20.74
N GLY A 96 -2.43 5.06 20.58
CA GLY A 96 -3.26 5.48 21.69
C GLY A 96 -4.00 4.30 22.29
N VAL A 97 -4.55 4.53 23.48
CA VAL A 97 -5.40 3.55 24.16
C VAL A 97 -6.84 3.79 23.74
N ILE A 98 -7.47 2.79 23.12
CA ILE A 98 -8.89 2.80 22.83
C ILE A 98 -9.63 2.34 24.09
N LYS A 99 -10.44 3.22 24.67
CA LYS A 99 -11.19 2.90 25.89
C LYS A 99 -12.37 2.00 25.55
N THR A 100 -12.69 1.04 26.42
CA THR A 100 -13.89 0.21 26.27
C THR A 100 -15.18 1.04 26.25
N SER A 101 -15.20 2.19 26.94
CA SER A 101 -16.31 3.14 26.89
C SER A 101 -16.49 3.78 25.50
N SER A 102 -15.39 4.02 24.78
CA SER A 102 -15.41 4.47 23.38
C SER A 102 -15.97 3.38 22.46
N LEU A 103 -15.53 2.12 22.63
CA LEU A 103 -16.09 0.99 21.89
C LEU A 103 -17.59 0.84 22.11
N TYR A 104 -18.04 0.96 23.36
CA TYR A 104 -19.46 0.92 23.71
C TYR A 104 -20.27 2.02 23.00
N LYS A 105 -19.78 3.27 23.04
CA LYS A 105 -20.44 4.38 22.33
C LYS A 105 -20.49 4.13 20.82
N ALA A 106 -19.36 3.75 20.23
CA ALA A 106 -19.25 3.52 18.80
C ALA A 106 -20.18 2.39 18.32
N PHE A 107 -20.10 1.20 18.92
CA PHE A 107 -20.74 0.01 18.38
C PHE A 107 -22.10 -0.31 19.01
N VAL A 108 -22.32 0.01 20.29
CA VAL A 108 -23.59 -0.28 20.99
C VAL A 108 -24.54 0.90 20.93
N LYS A 109 -24.05 2.13 21.11
CA LYS A 109 -24.86 3.35 20.95
C LYS A 109 -24.92 3.85 19.51
N ASN A 110 -24.18 3.22 18.59
CA ASN A 110 -24.11 3.57 17.17
C ASN A 110 -23.70 5.04 16.93
N ASP A 111 -22.75 5.52 17.73
CA ASP A 111 -22.16 6.86 17.59
C ASP A 111 -21.15 6.86 16.44
N LYS A 112 -21.51 7.53 15.33
CA LYS A 112 -20.70 7.59 14.12
C LYS A 112 -19.41 8.40 14.28
N ASP A 113 -19.40 9.41 15.15
CA ASP A 113 -18.22 10.24 15.37
C ASP A 113 -17.17 9.45 16.17
N GLU A 114 -17.62 8.68 17.17
CA GLU A 114 -16.77 7.77 17.92
C GLU A 114 -16.24 6.62 17.03
N GLN A 115 -17.09 6.04 16.16
CA GLN A 115 -16.65 5.04 15.16
C GLN A 115 -15.54 5.61 14.26
N THR A 116 -15.72 6.83 13.75
CA THR A 116 -14.72 7.50 12.90
C THR A 116 -13.42 7.77 13.65
N THR A 117 -13.53 8.17 14.93
CA THR A 117 -12.36 8.42 15.78
C THR A 117 -11.56 7.14 16.03
N ILE A 118 -12.24 6.04 16.36
CA ILE A 118 -11.63 4.72 16.53
C ILE A 118 -11.00 4.24 15.22
N GLU A 119 -11.70 4.36 14.09
CA GLU A 119 -11.16 4.00 12.77
C GLU A 119 -9.87 4.77 12.48
N ASN A 120 -9.83 6.07 12.74
CA ASN A 120 -8.62 6.88 12.53
C ASN A 120 -7.48 6.45 13.45
N GLU A 121 -7.79 6.14 14.70
CA GLU A 121 -6.82 5.68 15.68
C GLU A 121 -6.16 4.36 15.28
N ILE A 122 -6.94 3.44 14.70
CA ILE A 122 -6.47 2.12 14.25
C ILE A 122 -5.79 2.21 12.88
N LEU A 123 -6.44 2.84 11.90
CA LEU A 123 -6.02 2.79 10.50
C LEU A 123 -5.11 3.92 10.06
N LEU A 124 -4.93 4.99 10.82
CA LEU A 124 -4.04 6.09 10.44
C LEU A 124 -2.82 6.22 11.36
N LYS A 125 -2.60 5.30 12.31
CA LYS A 125 -1.38 5.30 13.13
C LYS A 125 -0.37 4.26 12.70
N LYS A 126 0.90 4.61 12.87
CA LYS A 126 2.04 3.71 12.65
C LYS A 126 3.20 4.09 13.57
N SER A 127 4.05 3.11 13.89
CA SER A 127 5.24 3.34 14.69
C SER A 127 6.17 4.39 14.04
N SER A 128 6.76 5.25 14.87
CA SER A 128 7.71 6.28 14.46
C SER A 128 8.93 5.76 13.70
N ALA A 129 9.29 4.48 13.85
CA ALA A 129 10.36 3.83 13.11
C ALA A 129 10.13 3.87 11.58
N TRP A 130 8.87 3.93 11.15
CA TRP A 130 8.46 3.93 9.74
C TRP A 130 8.19 5.33 9.18
N ARG A 131 8.57 6.39 9.92
CA ARG A 131 8.30 7.78 9.50
C ARG A 131 8.91 8.14 8.14
N TYR A 132 9.99 7.46 7.74
CA TYR A 132 10.65 7.68 6.46
C TYR A 132 9.77 7.33 5.25
N GLU A 133 8.75 6.49 5.42
CA GLU A 133 7.83 6.11 4.34
C GLU A 133 6.93 7.26 3.91
N LYS A 134 6.70 8.26 4.78
CA LYS A 134 5.79 9.40 4.53
C LYS A 134 4.45 8.91 3.97
N GLU A 135 3.86 7.95 4.68
CA GLU A 135 2.73 7.14 4.24
C GLU A 135 1.43 7.94 4.25
N TYR A 136 0.62 7.70 3.22
CA TYR A 136 -0.75 8.18 3.10
C TYR A 136 -1.66 6.98 2.84
N ARG A 137 -2.91 7.02 3.32
CA ARG A 137 -3.87 5.92 3.19
C ARG A 137 -5.19 6.40 2.60
N LEU A 138 -5.69 5.67 1.62
CA LEU A 138 -7.08 5.71 1.19
C LEU A 138 -7.81 4.55 1.87
N ILE A 139 -8.88 4.87 2.59
CA ILE A 139 -9.66 3.88 3.33
C ILE A 139 -11.03 3.76 2.66
N SER A 140 -11.38 2.55 2.23
CA SER A 140 -12.60 2.24 1.48
C SER A 140 -13.20 0.91 1.93
N SER A 141 -14.24 0.43 1.23
CA SER A 141 -14.67 -0.97 1.29
C SER A 141 -13.58 -1.92 0.78
N THR A 142 -13.65 -3.17 1.20
CA THR A 142 -12.82 -4.26 0.69
C THR A 142 -13.34 -4.73 -0.68
N GLY A 143 -12.46 -5.33 -1.50
CA GLY A 143 -12.82 -5.94 -2.78
C GLY A 143 -12.57 -5.07 -4.02
N LEU A 144 -13.05 -5.56 -5.17
CA LEU A 144 -12.91 -4.90 -6.45
C LEU A 144 -13.80 -3.64 -6.50
N GLN A 145 -13.20 -2.51 -6.82
CA GLN A 145 -13.85 -1.21 -6.86
C GLN A 145 -13.23 -0.33 -7.93
N ASP A 146 -14.01 0.63 -8.44
CA ASP A 146 -13.47 1.64 -9.34
C ASP A 146 -12.42 2.49 -8.65
N SER A 147 -11.29 2.69 -9.33
CA SER A 147 -10.21 3.49 -8.78
C SER A 147 -10.56 4.97 -8.84
N PRO A 148 -10.59 5.69 -7.70
CA PRO A 148 -10.78 7.14 -7.70
C PRO A 148 -9.48 7.87 -8.08
N LEU A 149 -8.38 7.15 -8.31
CA LEU A 149 -7.04 7.71 -8.47
C LEU A 149 -6.70 7.92 -9.94
N LYS A 150 -5.93 8.97 -10.24
CA LYS A 150 -5.43 9.21 -11.59
C LYS A 150 -3.98 8.75 -11.67
N LEU A 151 -3.74 7.67 -12.40
CA LEU A 151 -2.38 7.25 -12.76
C LEU A 151 -1.74 8.36 -13.61
N GLU A 152 -0.61 8.90 -13.16
CA GLU A 152 0.09 9.98 -13.87
C GLU A 152 1.47 9.53 -14.37
N GLU A 153 2.14 8.67 -13.60
CA GLU A 153 3.52 8.31 -13.88
C GLU A 153 3.87 6.89 -13.43
N ILE A 154 4.87 6.32 -14.08
CA ILE A 154 5.51 5.06 -13.69
C ILE A 154 7.00 5.31 -13.62
N THR A 155 7.60 4.92 -12.50
CA THR A 155 9.05 4.99 -12.28
C THR A 155 9.60 3.58 -12.20
N PHE A 156 10.64 3.29 -12.98
CA PHE A 156 11.33 2.00 -12.95
C PHE A 156 12.45 2.01 -11.93
N GLY A 157 12.60 0.91 -11.19
CA GLY A 157 13.69 0.76 -10.24
C GLY A 157 15.07 0.70 -10.92
N LEU A 158 16.12 0.95 -10.14
CA LEU A 158 17.51 0.97 -10.59
C LEU A 158 17.93 -0.34 -11.30
N ARG A 159 17.39 -1.47 -10.84
CA ARG A 159 17.68 -2.82 -11.34
C ARG A 159 16.51 -3.40 -12.11
N CYS A 160 15.56 -2.56 -12.55
CA CYS A 160 14.38 -3.02 -13.26
C CYS A 160 14.77 -3.60 -14.64
N PRO A 161 14.43 -4.86 -14.94
CA PRO A 161 14.77 -5.48 -16.22
C PRO A 161 14.13 -4.74 -17.41
N ASP A 162 14.85 -4.66 -18.52
CA ASP A 162 14.40 -3.93 -19.70
C ASP A 162 13.15 -4.56 -20.32
N GLU A 163 12.97 -5.87 -20.23
CA GLU A 163 11.79 -6.58 -20.72
C GLU A 163 10.53 -6.14 -19.96
N VAL A 164 10.66 -5.92 -18.64
CA VAL A 164 9.57 -5.42 -17.78
C VAL A 164 9.25 -3.97 -18.15
N ARG A 165 10.27 -3.13 -18.33
CA ARG A 165 10.11 -1.73 -18.77
C ARG A 165 9.35 -1.65 -20.08
N HIS A 166 9.80 -2.40 -21.09
CA HIS A 166 9.19 -2.46 -22.41
C HIS A 166 7.74 -2.94 -22.35
N THR A 167 7.50 -4.06 -21.65
CA THR A 167 6.15 -4.63 -21.50
C THR A 167 5.18 -3.63 -20.89
N ILE A 168 5.59 -2.94 -19.82
CA ILE A 168 4.74 -1.95 -19.15
C ILE A 168 4.46 -0.76 -20.07
N ILE A 169 5.48 -0.23 -20.75
CA ILE A 169 5.30 0.89 -21.69
C ILE A 169 4.30 0.48 -22.78
N LYS A 170 4.49 -0.70 -23.39
CA LYS A 170 3.56 -1.25 -24.40
C LYS A 170 2.14 -1.45 -23.89
N MET A 171 1.97 -1.97 -22.67
CA MET A 171 0.64 -2.13 -22.06
C MET A 171 -0.07 -0.81 -21.79
N MET A 172 0.69 0.28 -21.64
CA MET A 172 0.19 1.61 -21.35
C MET A 172 0.05 2.48 -22.62
N GLU A 173 0.53 2.02 -23.78
CA GLU A 173 0.28 2.66 -25.08
C GLU A 173 -1.23 2.69 -25.39
N GLY A 174 -1.67 3.72 -26.12
CA GLY A 174 -3.08 3.87 -26.52
C GLY A 174 -4.04 4.34 -25.42
N ARG A 175 -3.53 4.61 -24.20
CA ARG A 175 -4.34 5.26 -23.15
C ARG A 175 -4.67 6.70 -23.56
N ARG A 176 -5.91 7.13 -23.27
CA ARG A 176 -6.35 8.51 -23.51
C ARG A 176 -5.51 9.56 -22.75
N GLN A 177 -4.94 9.19 -21.61
CA GLN A 177 -4.06 10.04 -20.83
C GLN A 177 -2.63 9.53 -20.95
N GLU A 178 -1.74 10.42 -21.34
CA GLU A 178 -0.31 10.15 -21.43
C GLU A 178 0.26 9.90 -20.03
N ILE A 179 1.06 8.84 -19.92
CA ILE A 179 1.76 8.47 -18.69
C ILE A 179 3.21 8.91 -18.81
N LYS A 180 3.72 9.58 -17.78
CA LYS A 180 5.13 9.97 -17.70
C LYS A 180 5.96 8.79 -17.21
N TYR A 181 7.06 8.51 -17.88
CA TYR A 181 7.99 7.46 -17.49
C TYR A 181 9.26 8.03 -16.89
N TYR A 182 9.74 7.39 -15.83
CA TYR A 182 10.95 7.75 -15.13
C TYR A 182 11.76 6.52 -14.76
N GLU A 183 13.01 6.72 -14.41
CA GLU A 183 13.89 5.69 -13.87
C GLU A 183 14.65 6.21 -12.65
N MET A 184 14.95 5.30 -11.74
CA MET A 184 15.81 5.58 -10.60
C MET A 184 17.28 5.39 -11.01
N VAL A 185 18.09 6.43 -10.80
CA VAL A 185 19.53 6.40 -11.06
C VAL A 185 20.32 6.81 -9.83
N LEU A 186 21.53 6.28 -9.69
CA LEU A 186 22.45 6.68 -8.63
C LEU A 186 23.22 7.92 -9.06
N THR A 187 23.37 8.88 -8.15
CA THR A 187 24.25 10.03 -8.40
C THR A 187 25.72 9.64 -8.24
N HIS A 188 26.60 10.07 -9.16
CA HIS A 188 28.03 9.77 -9.11
C HIS A 188 28.78 10.21 -7.84
N LYS A 189 28.22 11.13 -7.05
CA LYS A 189 28.87 11.72 -5.86
C LYS A 189 28.21 11.36 -4.53
N SER A 190 27.06 10.70 -4.55
CA SER A 190 26.37 10.25 -3.34
C SER A 190 25.57 8.99 -3.61
N ALA A 191 25.45 8.09 -2.63
CA ALA A 191 24.58 6.90 -2.71
C ALA A 191 23.08 7.25 -2.69
N ASN A 192 22.71 8.45 -3.13
CA ASN A 192 21.34 8.92 -3.22
C ASN A 192 20.72 8.49 -4.54
N LEU A 193 19.48 7.98 -4.44
CA LEU A 193 18.63 7.71 -5.59
C LEU A 193 18.02 9.03 -6.08
N ILE A 194 18.17 9.32 -7.37
CA ILE A 194 17.43 10.38 -8.04
C ILE A 194 16.49 9.78 -9.08
N LYS A 195 15.38 10.48 -9.32
CA LYS A 195 14.39 10.12 -10.32
C LYS A 195 14.68 10.94 -11.58
N SER A 196 15.02 10.27 -12.67
CA SER A 196 15.32 10.87 -13.98
C SER A 196 14.21 10.55 -14.98
N PRO A 197 13.85 11.45 -15.92
CA PRO A 197 13.00 11.08 -17.04
C PRO A 197 13.55 9.86 -17.78
N TYR A 198 12.68 8.90 -18.10
CA TYR A 198 13.06 7.72 -18.84
C TYR A 198 13.22 8.07 -20.32
N ASN A 199 14.46 8.03 -20.79
CA ASN A 199 14.75 8.20 -22.21
C ASN A 199 14.81 6.83 -22.86
N GLY A 200 13.70 6.38 -23.46
CA GLY A 200 13.59 5.08 -24.14
C GLY A 200 14.56 4.86 -25.31
N ASN A 201 15.36 5.87 -25.66
CA ASN A 201 16.39 5.83 -26.69
C ASN A 201 17.77 5.46 -26.14
N SER A 202 17.82 4.66 -25.08
CA SER A 202 19.09 4.03 -24.74
C SER A 202 19.43 3.02 -25.85
N GLU A 203 20.71 2.95 -26.24
CA GLU A 203 21.24 2.05 -27.28
C GLU A 203 20.82 0.57 -27.08
N TRP A 204 20.33 0.23 -25.89
CA TRP A 204 19.81 -1.06 -25.47
C TRP A 204 18.47 -1.45 -26.08
N SER A 205 17.69 -0.48 -26.58
CA SER A 205 16.41 -0.74 -27.26
C SER A 205 16.55 -1.54 -28.57
N ILE A 206 17.78 -1.63 -29.10
CA ILE A 206 18.14 -2.49 -30.23
C ILE A 206 17.97 -3.98 -29.90
N ASN A 207 18.11 -4.37 -28.63
CA ASN A 207 18.02 -5.77 -28.20
C ASN A 207 16.58 -6.23 -27.93
N PHE A 208 15.60 -5.34 -27.99
CA PHE A 208 14.20 -5.76 -27.86
C PHE A 208 13.79 -6.61 -29.06
N PRO A 209 12.88 -7.58 -28.88
CA PRO A 209 12.32 -8.34 -30.00
C PRO A 209 11.69 -7.39 -31.01
N GLN A 210 12.31 -7.26 -32.18
CA GLN A 210 11.78 -6.50 -33.30
C GLN A 210 11.13 -7.47 -34.29
N VAL A 211 10.09 -7.02 -34.97
CA VAL A 211 9.57 -7.77 -36.13
C VAL A 211 10.69 -7.84 -37.15
N ALA A 212 10.97 -9.03 -37.68
CA ALA A 212 11.96 -9.20 -38.72
C ALA A 212 11.59 -8.32 -39.91
N ARG A 213 12.51 -7.45 -40.33
CA ARG A 213 12.37 -6.59 -41.51
C ARG A 213 13.36 -7.04 -42.56
N SER A 214 12.93 -7.05 -43.82
CA SER A 214 13.79 -7.27 -44.97
C SER A 214 14.85 -6.17 -45.11
N ALA A 215 15.93 -6.47 -45.84
CA ALA A 215 16.95 -5.48 -46.12
C ALA A 215 16.38 -4.24 -46.83
N VAL A 216 15.40 -4.42 -47.73
CA VAL A 216 14.71 -3.31 -48.41
C VAL A 216 13.90 -2.46 -47.43
N GLU A 217 13.22 -3.09 -46.47
CA GLU A 217 12.49 -2.35 -45.43
C GLU A 217 13.42 -1.57 -44.49
N ILE A 218 14.63 -2.06 -44.23
CA ILE A 218 15.60 -1.44 -43.32
C ILE A 218 16.41 -0.34 -44.03
N PHE A 219 16.88 -0.62 -45.23
CA PHE A 219 17.89 0.19 -45.94
C PHE A 219 17.34 0.93 -47.17
N GLY A 220 16.07 0.71 -47.54
CA GLY A 220 15.47 1.22 -48.77
C GLY A 220 15.78 0.33 -49.98
N GLU A 221 15.16 0.63 -51.12
CA GLU A 221 15.54 0.01 -52.39
C GLU A 221 16.96 0.46 -52.75
N THR A 222 17.85 -0.50 -53.00
CA THR A 222 19.17 -0.19 -53.52
C THR A 222 19.05 0.03 -55.02
N ASP A 223 19.25 1.27 -55.46
CA ASP A 223 19.49 1.60 -56.87
C ASP A 223 20.82 0.98 -57.31
N ILE A 224 20.82 -0.33 -57.56
CA ILE A 224 21.89 -1.00 -58.28
C ILE A 224 21.42 -1.02 -59.73
N ASP A 225 21.66 0.09 -60.42
CA ASP A 225 21.64 0.12 -61.88
C ASP A 225 22.75 -0.84 -62.37
N CYS A 226 22.32 -2.02 -62.82
CA CYS A 226 23.17 -2.99 -63.52
C CYS A 226 23.39 -2.59 -64.98
#